data_AF-A0A7J4MJL9-F1
#
_entry.id   AF-A0A7J4MJL9-F1
#
_cell.length_a   1.000
_cell.length_b   1.000
_cell.length_c   1.000
_cell.angle_alpha   90.00
_cell.angle_beta   90.00
_cell.angle_gamma   90.00
#
_symmetry.space_group_name_H-M   'P 1'
#
loop_
_entity.id
_entity.type
_entity.pdbx_description
1 polymer ?
#
loop_
_entity_poly.entity_id
_entity_poly.type
_entity_poly.pdbx_seq_one_letter_code
_entity_poly.pdbx_strand_id
1 'polypeptide(L)'
;EERTLSGAIPIAIEWEALSFDEDGIEISLPEEISSHGHGELPSLRLRGEIDRVDLVPFDSEMTIFEDENGSQTVAPIRLDGEDWRPRRQIIIRDIKTSEGKPIKRHRLGLLEELQLALYARAWEIAHPGDLVIAAGISVIGHNTNHFLEVSGHINEESSSLELGDRSHPQTSRMHRFPDEEPEQASDSFRAWLAQRLTTALATAAGAANGRVHPTPSEDACKFCPVTSVCDVRVRGDNL
;
A
#
# COMPACT_ATOMS: atom_id res chain seq x y z
N GLU A 1 6.18 22.63 -7.48
CA GLU A 1 6.22 22.15 -6.09
C GLU A 1 6.06 20.64 -5.96
N GLU A 2 5.43 19.92 -6.91
CA GLU A 2 5.54 18.45 -7.03
C GLU A 2 6.92 17.95 -7.53
N ARG A 3 7.72 18.86 -8.11
CA ARG A 3 9.10 18.65 -8.60
C ARG A 3 10.17 18.78 -7.49
N THR A 4 9.81 18.80 -6.22
CA THR A 4 10.78 18.93 -5.11
C THR A 4 11.45 17.61 -4.76
N LEU A 5 10.84 16.47 -5.12
CA LEU A 5 11.45 15.17 -4.95
C LEU A 5 12.57 14.99 -5.99
N SER A 6 13.81 14.95 -5.52
CA SER A 6 15.00 14.78 -6.34
C SER A 6 15.54 13.36 -6.33
N GLY A 7 15.18 12.55 -5.33
CA GLY A 7 15.73 11.20 -5.12
C GLY A 7 15.11 10.06 -5.93
N ALA A 8 14.10 10.34 -6.76
CA ALA A 8 13.41 9.32 -7.55
C ALA A 8 12.84 9.91 -8.85
N ILE A 9 12.61 9.06 -9.85
CA ILE A 9 12.08 9.46 -11.16
C ILE A 9 10.62 8.99 -11.28
N PRO A 10 9.65 9.88 -11.54
CA PRO A 10 8.28 9.45 -11.84
C PRO A 10 8.27 8.69 -13.17
N ILE A 11 7.86 7.43 -13.16
CA ILE A 11 7.77 6.57 -14.34
C ILE A 11 6.33 6.34 -14.82
N ALA A 12 5.35 6.60 -13.96
CA ALA A 12 3.95 6.62 -14.34
C ALA A 12 3.17 7.63 -13.50
N ILE A 13 2.18 8.26 -14.13
CA ILE A 13 1.17 9.13 -13.53
C ILE A 13 -0.16 8.62 -14.05
N GLU A 14 -1.16 8.48 -13.18
CA GLU A 14 -2.48 7.94 -13.53
C GLU A 14 -2.37 6.56 -14.21
N TRP A 15 -1.62 5.63 -13.62
CA TRP A 15 -1.44 4.30 -14.18
C TRP A 15 -2.68 3.44 -14.00
N GLU A 16 -3.34 3.08 -15.09
CA GLU A 16 -4.55 2.27 -15.09
C GLU A 16 -4.23 0.76 -15.02
N ALA A 17 -4.74 0.06 -14.00
CA ALA A 17 -4.61 -1.39 -13.88
C ALA A 17 -5.18 -2.16 -15.08
N LEU A 18 -6.20 -1.59 -15.74
CA LEU A 18 -6.84 -2.16 -16.91
C LEU A 18 -5.96 -2.12 -18.17
N SER A 19 -4.91 -1.30 -18.18
CA SER A 19 -3.92 -1.30 -19.26
C SER A 19 -3.07 -2.58 -19.29
N PHE A 20 -2.98 -3.28 -18.16
CA PHE A 20 -2.28 -4.55 -18.03
C PHE A 20 -3.20 -5.76 -18.26
N ASP A 21 -4.38 -5.77 -17.63
CA ASP A 21 -5.39 -6.83 -17.74
C ASP A 21 -6.79 -6.21 -17.80
N GLU A 22 -7.53 -6.43 -18.89
CA GLU A 22 -8.86 -5.86 -19.13
C GLU A 22 -9.91 -6.30 -18.11
N ASP A 23 -9.70 -7.46 -17.45
CA ASP A 23 -10.57 -7.94 -16.38
C ASP A 23 -10.19 -7.36 -15.01
N GLY A 24 -9.02 -6.73 -14.93
CA GLY A 24 -8.39 -6.24 -13.70
C GLY A 24 -7.34 -7.20 -13.17
N ILE A 25 -6.45 -6.68 -12.32
CA ILE A 25 -5.32 -7.44 -11.79
C ILE A 25 -5.80 -8.40 -10.71
N GLU A 26 -5.50 -9.69 -10.88
CA GLU A 26 -5.83 -10.71 -9.88
C GLU A 26 -4.88 -10.61 -8.68
N ILE A 27 -5.44 -10.33 -7.51
CA ILE A 27 -4.73 -10.29 -6.25
C ILE A 27 -5.14 -11.52 -5.43
N SER A 28 -4.14 -12.29 -5.01
CA SER A 28 -4.27 -13.41 -4.08
C SER A 28 -3.09 -13.42 -3.10
N LEU A 29 -3.25 -14.17 -2.01
CA LEU A 29 -2.21 -14.41 -1.02
C LEU A 29 -2.17 -15.91 -0.68
N PRO A 30 -0.99 -16.47 -0.39
CA PRO A 30 -0.87 -17.83 0.16
C PRO A 30 -1.63 -17.98 1.47
N GLU A 31 -2.20 -19.17 1.70
CA GLU A 31 -3.02 -19.48 2.88
C GLU A 31 -2.26 -19.23 4.19
N GLU A 32 -0.96 -19.55 4.21
CA GLU A 32 -0.08 -19.39 5.37
C GLU A 32 0.00 -17.92 5.82
N ILE A 33 -0.07 -16.99 4.85
CA ILE A 33 -0.01 -15.54 5.09
C ILE A 33 -1.40 -14.97 5.35
N SER A 34 -2.42 -15.41 4.61
CA SER A 34 -3.71 -14.73 4.58
C SER A 34 -4.71 -15.20 5.63
N SER A 35 -4.77 -16.50 5.92
CA SER A 35 -5.75 -17.06 6.85
C SER A 35 -5.12 -17.85 7.98
N HIS A 36 -3.80 -17.97 8.00
CA HIS A 36 -3.05 -18.73 9.01
C HIS A 36 -3.58 -20.17 9.16
N GLY A 37 -3.88 -20.80 8.01
CA GLY A 37 -4.38 -22.17 7.97
C GLY A 37 -5.88 -22.32 8.26
N HIS A 38 -6.65 -21.22 8.24
CA HIS A 38 -8.11 -21.25 8.37
C HIS A 38 -8.84 -21.38 7.02
N GLY A 39 -8.13 -21.78 5.95
CA GLY A 39 -8.66 -21.96 4.60
C GLY A 39 -8.29 -20.82 3.64
N GLU A 40 -8.12 -21.13 2.36
CA GLU A 40 -7.76 -20.17 1.31
C GLU A 40 -8.84 -19.08 1.15
N LEU A 41 -8.41 -17.82 1.08
CA LEU A 41 -9.30 -16.71 0.71
C LEU A 41 -9.38 -16.61 -0.81
N PRO A 42 -10.58 -16.43 -1.40
CA PRO A 42 -10.70 -16.26 -2.84
C PRO A 42 -9.97 -15.01 -3.31
N SER A 43 -9.42 -15.07 -4.52
CA SER A 43 -8.78 -13.91 -5.16
C SER A 43 -9.79 -12.78 -5.40
N LEU A 44 -9.27 -11.56 -5.53
CA LEU A 44 -10.03 -10.40 -5.98
C LEU A 44 -9.43 -9.85 -7.27
N ARG A 45 -10.27 -9.25 -8.12
CA ARG A 45 -9.83 -8.55 -9.34
C ARG A 45 -9.83 -7.05 -9.08
N LEU A 46 -8.66 -6.44 -9.02
CA LEU A 46 -8.51 -5.01 -8.80
C LEU A 46 -8.67 -4.25 -10.12
N ARG A 47 -9.56 -3.27 -10.10
CA ARG A 47 -9.66 -2.23 -11.12
C ARG A 47 -9.43 -0.89 -10.43
N GLY A 48 -8.62 -0.02 -11.01
CA GLY A 48 -8.26 1.25 -10.42
C GLY A 48 -7.10 1.92 -11.15
N GLU A 49 -6.76 3.10 -10.66
CA GLU A 49 -5.73 3.96 -11.24
C GLU A 49 -4.79 4.41 -10.12
N ILE A 50 -3.48 4.21 -10.33
CA ILE A 50 -2.44 4.62 -9.39
C ILE A 50 -2.00 6.04 -9.76
N ASP A 51 -2.24 7.00 -8.88
CA ASP A 51 -1.94 8.42 -9.14
C ASP A 51 -0.49 8.65 -9.58
N ARG A 52 0.48 8.04 -8.89
CA ARG A 52 1.91 8.20 -9.22
C ARG A 52 2.77 7.00 -8.81
N VAL A 53 3.70 6.65 -9.68
CA VAL A 53 4.72 5.62 -9.46
C VAL A 53 6.11 6.20 -9.71
N ASP A 54 6.98 6.11 -8.72
CA ASP A 54 8.38 6.53 -8.84
C ASP A 54 9.33 5.33 -8.89
N LEU A 55 10.38 5.46 -9.69
CA LEU A 55 11.54 4.58 -9.77
C LEU A 55 12.69 5.15 -8.94
N VAL A 56 13.25 4.32 -8.07
CA VAL A 56 14.35 4.67 -7.15
C VAL A 56 15.65 4.04 -7.66
N PRO A 57 16.76 4.79 -7.74
CA PRO A 57 18.05 4.23 -8.08
C PRO A 57 18.65 3.47 -6.91
N PHE A 58 19.44 2.44 -7.21
CA PHE A 58 20.20 1.64 -6.26
C PHE A 58 21.44 2.37 -5.71
N ASP A 59 21.85 3.48 -6.30
CA ASP A 59 23.01 4.29 -5.93
C ASP A 59 22.62 5.75 -5.61
N SER A 60 23.40 6.39 -4.74
CA SER A 60 23.18 7.80 -4.36
C SER A 60 23.47 8.80 -5.49
N GLU A 61 24.26 8.41 -6.50
CA GLU A 61 24.58 9.23 -7.68
C GLU A 61 23.47 9.17 -8.76
N MET A 62 22.42 8.38 -8.54
CA MET A 62 21.28 8.21 -9.45
C MET A 62 21.68 7.73 -10.86
N THR A 63 22.56 6.72 -10.92
CA THR A 63 23.04 6.16 -12.20
C THR A 63 22.60 4.73 -12.46
N ILE A 64 22.20 3.99 -11.42
CA ILE A 64 21.83 2.58 -11.47
C ILE A 64 20.35 2.44 -11.08
N PHE A 65 19.47 2.32 -12.06
CA PHE A 65 18.02 2.15 -11.81
C PHE A 65 17.51 0.72 -12.00
N GLU A 66 18.38 -0.16 -12.51
CA GLU A 66 18.04 -1.56 -12.78
C GLU A 66 19.21 -2.47 -12.41
N ASP A 67 18.94 -3.52 -11.62
CA ASP A 67 19.84 -4.66 -11.45
C ASP A 67 19.49 -5.73 -12.49
N GLU A 68 20.34 -5.89 -13.51
CA GLU A 68 20.15 -6.92 -14.55
C GLU A 68 20.15 -8.34 -13.99
N ASN A 69 20.77 -8.55 -12.83
CA ASN A 69 20.77 -9.84 -12.17
C ASN A 69 19.55 -10.03 -11.27
N GLY A 70 18.69 -9.03 -11.11
CA GLY A 70 17.51 -9.13 -10.25
C GLY A 70 16.51 -10.18 -10.72
N SER A 71 15.60 -10.56 -9.82
CA SER A 71 14.59 -11.57 -10.10
C SER A 71 13.63 -11.12 -11.21
N GLN A 72 13.15 -12.06 -12.03
CA GLN A 72 12.15 -11.80 -13.07
C GLN A 72 10.73 -12.23 -12.65
N THR A 73 10.55 -12.62 -11.39
CA THR A 73 9.26 -13.03 -10.83
C THR A 73 8.63 -11.91 -10.03
N VAL A 74 7.31 -11.99 -9.82
CA VAL A 74 6.58 -11.09 -8.91
C VAL A 74 7.22 -11.13 -7.53
N ALA A 75 7.40 -9.96 -6.90
CA ALA A 75 7.98 -9.88 -5.57
C ALA A 75 7.19 -10.74 -4.56
N PRO A 76 7.85 -11.58 -3.75
CA PRO A 76 7.16 -12.36 -2.73
C PRO A 76 6.67 -11.41 -1.63
N ILE A 77 5.55 -11.77 -0.98
CA ILE A 77 4.99 -10.94 0.09
C ILE A 77 5.94 -10.88 1.29
N ARG A 78 6.58 -11.99 1.63
CA ARG A 78 7.63 -12.07 2.63
C ARG A 78 8.96 -12.35 1.93
N LEU A 79 9.99 -11.57 2.24
CA LEU A 79 11.32 -11.64 1.58
C LEU A 79 12.37 -12.38 2.43
N ASP A 80 11.93 -13.16 3.43
CA ASP A 80 12.84 -13.85 4.34
C ASP A 80 13.35 -15.16 3.72
N GLY A 81 14.66 -15.26 3.51
CA GLY A 81 15.33 -16.52 3.17
C GLY A 81 15.26 -16.96 1.70
N GLU A 82 14.66 -16.17 0.81
CA GLU A 82 14.72 -16.41 -0.63
C GLU A 82 15.84 -15.57 -1.28
N ASP A 83 16.53 -16.13 -2.28
CA ASP A 83 17.51 -15.41 -3.12
C ASP A 83 16.86 -14.34 -4.04
N TRP A 84 15.64 -13.90 -3.70
CA TRP A 84 14.90 -12.90 -4.45
C TRP A 84 15.46 -11.51 -4.17
N ARG A 85 15.86 -10.81 -5.24
CA ARG A 85 16.27 -9.41 -5.18
C ARG A 85 15.56 -8.62 -6.27
N PRO A 86 15.23 -7.35 -6.02
CA PRO A 86 14.56 -6.51 -7.00
C PRO A 86 15.43 -6.25 -8.21
N ARG A 87 14.83 -6.22 -9.40
CA ARG A 87 15.40 -5.58 -10.58
C ARG A 87 15.23 -4.07 -10.50
N ARG A 88 14.09 -3.58 -10.00
CA ARG A 88 13.78 -2.16 -9.84
C ARG A 88 13.14 -1.89 -8.49
N GLN A 89 13.44 -0.74 -7.91
CA GLN A 89 12.87 -0.28 -6.65
C GLN A 89 11.80 0.77 -6.92
N ILE A 90 10.60 0.56 -6.37
CA ILE A 90 9.41 1.34 -6.72
C ILE A 90 8.81 2.01 -5.48
N ILE A 91 8.29 3.21 -5.68
CA ILE A 91 7.45 3.92 -4.70
C ILE A 91 6.07 4.13 -5.29
N ILE A 92 5.02 3.77 -4.54
CA ILE A 92 3.64 4.11 -4.88
C ILE A 92 3.22 5.35 -4.11
N ARG A 93 2.68 6.36 -4.81
CA ARG A 93 2.11 7.55 -4.19
C ARG A 93 0.67 7.75 -4.61
N ASP A 94 -0.16 7.99 -3.61
CA ASP A 94 -1.52 8.46 -3.76
C ASP A 94 -1.55 9.96 -3.47
N ILE A 95 -2.20 10.74 -4.33
CA ILE A 95 -2.23 12.20 -4.25
C ILE A 95 -3.60 12.61 -3.70
N LYS A 96 -3.57 13.39 -2.63
CA LYS A 96 -4.80 13.90 -2.00
C LYS A 96 -4.72 15.38 -1.76
N THR A 97 -5.86 16.04 -1.85
CA THR A 97 -6.05 17.38 -1.31
C THR A 97 -6.57 17.26 0.12
N SER A 98 -6.15 18.17 1.01
CA SER A 98 -6.64 18.20 2.40
C SER A 98 -6.64 19.62 2.94
N GLU A 99 -7.75 20.00 3.57
CA GLU A 99 -7.84 21.23 4.38
C GLU A 99 -7.36 21.01 5.83
N GLY A 100 -7.23 19.74 6.26
CA GLY A 100 -6.74 19.35 7.59
C GLY A 100 -5.23 19.10 7.64
N LYS A 101 -4.74 18.65 8.81
CA LYS A 101 -3.32 18.32 9.03
C LYS A 101 -2.84 17.22 8.05
N PRO A 102 -1.86 17.50 7.16
CA PRO A 102 -1.40 16.55 6.13
C PRO A 102 -1.01 15.16 6.69
N ILE A 103 -0.28 15.13 7.80
CA ILE A 103 0.14 13.88 8.44
C ILE A 103 -1.04 13.01 8.91
N LYS A 104 -2.17 13.62 9.29
CA LYS A 104 -3.39 12.86 9.67
C LYS A 104 -3.96 12.13 8.46
N ARG A 105 -4.02 12.79 7.29
CA ARG A 105 -4.48 12.16 6.04
C ARG A 105 -3.59 11.00 5.63
N HIS A 106 -2.27 11.16 5.72
CA HIS A 106 -1.31 10.09 5.47
C HIS A 106 -1.56 8.87 6.37
N ARG A 107 -1.69 9.10 7.68
CA ARG A 107 -1.94 8.01 8.64
C ARG A 107 -3.26 7.29 8.37
N LEU A 108 -4.34 8.02 8.05
CA LEU A 108 -5.63 7.42 7.70
C LEU A 108 -5.51 6.55 6.44
N GLY A 109 -4.89 7.06 5.38
CA GLY A 109 -4.77 6.30 4.13
C GLY A 109 -3.86 5.08 4.22
N LEU A 110 -2.87 5.12 5.12
CA LEU A 110 -2.00 3.97 5.37
C LEU A 110 -2.65 2.91 6.26
N LEU A 111 -3.35 3.31 7.33
CA LEU A 111 -3.79 2.37 8.39
C LEU A 111 -5.26 1.97 8.30
N GLU A 112 -6.12 2.82 7.76
CA GLU A 112 -7.57 2.60 7.70
C GLU A 112 -8.04 2.24 6.29
N GLU A 113 -7.36 2.75 5.26
CA GLU A 113 -7.69 2.48 3.86
C GLU A 113 -6.90 1.28 3.30
N LEU A 114 -7.40 0.72 2.19
CA LEU A 114 -6.79 -0.42 1.50
C LEU A 114 -6.04 0.00 0.22
N GLN A 115 -6.24 1.25 -0.23
CA GLN A 115 -5.83 1.71 -1.56
C GLN A 115 -4.33 1.54 -1.81
N LEU A 116 -3.48 2.06 -0.92
CA LEU A 116 -2.02 1.98 -1.09
C LEU A 116 -1.50 0.55 -1.17
N ALA A 117 -2.02 -0.35 -0.32
CA ALA A 117 -1.62 -1.75 -0.29
C ALA A 117 -2.06 -2.50 -1.56
N LEU A 118 -3.30 -2.26 -2.01
CA LEU A 118 -3.82 -2.84 -3.25
C LEU A 118 -3.01 -2.35 -4.46
N TYR A 119 -2.67 -1.07 -4.52
CA TYR A 119 -1.87 -0.48 -5.60
C TYR A 119 -0.43 -0.97 -5.60
N ALA A 120 0.21 -1.04 -4.42
CA ALA A 120 1.53 -1.64 -4.27
C ALA A 120 1.55 -3.07 -4.81
N ARG A 121 0.59 -3.90 -4.41
CA ARG A 121 0.54 -5.28 -4.86
C ARG A 121 0.23 -5.42 -6.35
N ALA A 122 -0.72 -4.62 -6.84
CA ALA A 122 -1.08 -4.63 -8.25
C ALA A 122 0.12 -4.26 -9.15
N TRP A 123 0.93 -3.28 -8.73
CA TRP A 123 2.15 -2.93 -9.45
C TRP A 123 3.14 -4.09 -9.51
N GLU A 124 3.42 -4.75 -8.38
CA GLU A 124 4.35 -5.91 -8.33
C GLU A 124 3.88 -7.07 -9.23
N ILE A 125 2.57 -7.29 -9.33
CA ILE A 125 2.00 -8.34 -10.18
C ILE A 125 2.10 -7.97 -11.66
N ALA A 126 1.81 -6.72 -12.01
CA ALA A 126 1.88 -6.23 -13.38
C ALA A 126 3.31 -6.08 -13.90
N HIS A 127 4.29 -5.92 -13.00
CA HIS A 127 5.70 -5.71 -13.33
C HIS A 127 6.61 -6.67 -12.56
N PRO A 128 6.68 -7.95 -12.97
CA PRO A 128 7.59 -8.92 -12.36
C PRO A 128 9.04 -8.40 -12.30
N GLY A 129 9.69 -8.58 -11.15
CA GLY A 129 11.02 -8.04 -10.84
C GLY A 129 11.02 -6.67 -10.16
N ASP A 130 9.90 -5.95 -10.13
CA ASP A 130 9.77 -4.73 -9.34
C ASP A 130 9.47 -5.06 -7.87
N LEU A 131 10.12 -4.34 -6.96
CA LEU A 131 9.77 -4.34 -5.53
C LEU A 131 9.24 -2.96 -5.15
N VAL A 132 8.04 -2.92 -4.59
CA VAL A 132 7.55 -1.70 -3.96
C VAL A 132 8.23 -1.58 -2.59
N ILE A 133 9.20 -0.68 -2.50
CA ILE A 133 10.00 -0.42 -1.29
C ILE A 133 9.41 0.68 -0.42
N ALA A 134 8.44 1.45 -0.93
CA ALA A 134 7.72 2.42 -0.13
C ALA A 134 6.34 2.70 -0.72
N ALA A 135 5.41 3.09 0.15
CA ALA A 135 4.11 3.61 -0.26
C ALA A 135 3.73 4.79 0.63
N GLY A 136 2.99 5.75 0.10
CA GLY A 136 2.54 6.87 0.93
C GLY A 136 1.65 7.87 0.20
N ILE A 137 1.35 8.96 0.90
CA ILE A 137 0.41 9.98 0.43
C ILE A 137 1.14 11.30 0.24
N SER A 138 0.97 11.87 -0.95
CA SER A 138 1.30 13.26 -1.23
C SER A 138 0.07 14.12 -0.95
N VAL A 139 0.17 15.00 0.05
CA VAL A 139 -0.91 15.92 0.39
C VAL A 139 -0.64 17.29 -0.20
N ILE A 140 -1.55 17.76 -1.05
CA ILE A 140 -1.53 19.08 -1.66
C ILE A 140 -2.46 20.00 -0.86
N GLY A 141 -1.87 21.02 -0.21
CA GLY A 141 -2.58 22.09 0.48
C GLY A 141 -1.92 23.43 0.18
N HIS A 142 -1.66 24.24 1.22
CA HIS A 142 -0.83 25.44 1.07
C HIS A 142 0.62 25.11 0.70
N ASN A 143 1.14 24.02 1.27
CA ASN A 143 2.40 23.39 0.89
C ASN A 143 2.11 21.97 0.38
N THR A 144 3.03 21.41 -0.38
CA THR A 144 3.00 19.98 -0.75
C THR A 144 3.84 19.18 0.25
N ASN A 145 3.27 18.13 0.84
CA ASN A 145 3.97 17.23 1.74
C ASN A 145 3.93 15.80 1.19
N HIS A 146 5.08 15.18 1.00
CA HIS A 146 5.23 13.82 0.48
C HIS A 146 5.58 12.86 1.61
N PHE A 147 4.60 12.23 2.24
CA PHE A 147 4.87 11.27 3.31
C PHE A 147 5.07 9.87 2.75
N LEU A 148 5.98 9.11 3.35
CA LEU A 148 6.25 7.73 2.97
C LEU A 148 6.36 6.82 4.19
N GLU A 149 5.82 5.62 4.02
CA GLU A 149 6.19 4.44 4.78
C GLU A 149 7.17 3.61 3.95
N VAL A 150 8.33 3.27 4.52
CA VAL A 150 9.44 2.66 3.79
C VAL A 150 9.76 1.28 4.37
N SER A 151 9.99 0.33 3.49
CA SER A 151 10.45 -1.02 3.80
C SER A 151 11.90 -1.02 4.27
N GLY A 152 12.22 -1.90 5.22
CA GLY A 152 13.58 -2.23 5.62
C GLY A 152 14.42 -2.87 4.51
N HIS A 153 13.82 -3.25 3.37
CA HIS A 153 14.54 -3.74 2.19
C HIS A 153 15.06 -2.62 1.27
N ILE A 154 14.84 -1.34 1.61
CA ILE A 154 15.54 -0.25 0.93
C ILE A 154 17.05 -0.38 1.22
N ASN A 155 17.88 -0.25 0.19
CA ASN A 155 19.32 -0.28 0.39
C ASN A 155 19.82 1.04 1.02
N GLU A 156 21.02 1.05 1.59
CA GLU A 156 21.56 2.22 2.29
C GLU A 156 21.73 3.43 1.37
N GLU A 157 22.23 3.21 0.14
CA GLU A 157 22.45 4.26 -0.85
C GLU A 157 21.15 4.98 -1.23
N SER A 158 20.10 4.23 -1.60
CA SER A 158 18.76 4.77 -1.88
C SER A 158 18.14 5.42 -0.65
N SER A 159 18.43 4.90 0.55
CA SER A 159 17.90 5.46 1.80
C SER A 159 18.43 6.88 2.07
N SER A 160 19.59 7.26 1.51
CA SER A 160 20.15 8.60 1.67
C SER A 160 19.45 9.66 0.80
N LEU A 161 18.69 9.23 -0.21
CA LEU A 161 18.05 10.10 -1.20
C LEU A 161 16.83 10.85 -0.64
N GLU A 162 16.52 11.99 -1.26
CA GLU A 162 15.34 12.79 -0.97
C GLU A 162 14.09 12.18 -1.62
N LEU A 163 13.56 11.13 -0.99
CA LEU A 163 12.37 10.40 -1.44
C LEU A 163 11.07 10.98 -0.85
N GLY A 164 11.15 11.85 0.15
CA GLY A 164 10.01 12.40 0.89
C GLY A 164 10.22 12.33 2.40
N ASP A 165 9.21 12.76 3.15
CA ASP A 165 9.19 12.73 4.61
C ASP A 165 8.95 11.31 5.13
N ARG A 166 9.97 10.77 5.80
CA ARG A 166 10.01 9.43 6.41
C ARG A 166 10.11 9.50 7.94
N SER A 167 9.98 10.69 8.52
CA SER A 167 10.22 10.92 9.96
C SER A 167 9.12 10.36 10.87
N HIS A 168 8.02 9.86 10.30
CA HIS A 168 6.85 9.37 11.02
C HIS A 168 6.45 7.94 10.63
N PRO A 169 7.33 6.92 10.78
CA PRO A 169 7.01 5.55 10.43
C PRO A 169 5.85 5.03 11.29
N GLN A 170 4.89 4.36 10.67
CA GLN A 170 3.72 3.79 11.30
C GLN A 170 3.79 2.26 11.38
N THR A 171 4.34 1.58 10.39
CA THR A 171 4.24 0.12 10.29
C THR A 171 5.09 -0.60 11.32
N SER A 172 6.31 -0.12 11.57
CA SER A 172 7.28 -0.73 12.47
C SER A 172 6.82 -0.92 13.92
N ARG A 173 5.79 -0.17 14.34
CA ARG A 173 5.22 -0.27 15.70
C ARG A 173 3.95 -1.11 15.77
N MET A 174 3.34 -1.45 14.63
CA MET A 174 1.97 -1.96 14.56
C MET A 174 1.81 -3.23 13.74
N HIS A 175 2.78 -3.56 12.88
CA HIS A 175 2.65 -4.66 11.92
C HIS A 175 3.82 -5.61 12.02
N ARG A 176 3.45 -6.90 11.99
CA ARG A 176 4.32 -8.05 12.10
C ARG A 176 3.61 -9.24 11.46
N PHE A 177 4.32 -10.21 10.90
CA PHE A 177 3.68 -11.43 10.44
C PHE A 177 3.20 -12.25 11.65
N PRO A 178 1.96 -12.78 11.65
CA PRO A 178 1.40 -13.45 12.83
C PRO A 178 2.08 -14.75 13.26
N ASP A 179 2.86 -15.37 12.37
CA ASP A 179 3.64 -16.58 12.64
C ASP A 179 5.04 -16.30 13.22
N GLU A 180 5.38 -15.03 13.49
CA GLU A 180 6.69 -14.66 13.97
C GLU A 180 6.86 -14.74 15.50
N GLU A 181 7.95 -15.36 15.95
CA GLU A 181 8.38 -15.43 17.35
C GLU A 181 9.00 -14.10 17.79
N PRO A 182 8.68 -13.51 18.96
CA PRO A 182 9.02 -12.13 19.38
C PRO A 182 10.38 -11.54 18.97
N GLU A 183 11.42 -12.37 18.89
CA GLU A 183 12.78 -11.97 18.52
C GLU A 183 13.04 -11.85 17.00
N GLN A 184 12.14 -12.34 16.16
CA GLN A 184 12.22 -12.24 14.69
C GLN A 184 11.83 -10.82 14.22
N ALA A 185 12.63 -10.25 13.33
CA ALA A 185 12.41 -8.90 12.80
C ALA A 185 12.31 -8.93 11.27
N SER A 186 11.23 -9.49 10.73
CA SER A 186 10.92 -9.29 9.31
C SER A 186 10.50 -7.83 9.04
N ASP A 187 10.39 -7.51 7.76
CA ASP A 187 10.00 -6.17 7.32
C ASP A 187 8.55 -5.83 7.69
N SER A 188 8.38 -4.83 8.55
CA SER A 188 7.06 -4.37 8.99
C SER A 188 6.20 -3.80 7.87
N PHE A 189 6.82 -3.25 6.82
CA PHE A 189 6.11 -2.77 5.64
C PHE A 189 5.51 -3.94 4.85
N ARG A 190 6.26 -5.02 4.61
CA ARG A 190 5.72 -6.27 4.05
C ARG A 190 4.61 -6.86 4.92
N ALA A 191 4.77 -6.86 6.24
CA ALA A 191 3.72 -7.34 7.15
C ALA A 191 2.44 -6.47 7.08
N TRP A 192 2.59 -5.15 6.97
CA TRP A 192 1.47 -4.23 6.73
C TRP A 192 0.77 -4.53 5.40
N LEU A 193 1.54 -4.69 4.32
CA LEU A 193 1.01 -5.03 3.01
C LEU A 193 0.20 -6.33 3.06
N ALA A 194 0.77 -7.39 3.65
CA ALA A 194 0.11 -8.67 3.84
C ALA A 194 -1.22 -8.53 4.60
N GLN A 195 -1.20 -7.83 5.74
CA GLN A 195 -2.38 -7.66 6.58
C GLN A 195 -3.49 -6.84 5.88
N ARG A 196 -3.14 -5.79 5.13
CA ARG A 196 -4.10 -5.00 4.34
C ARG A 196 -4.71 -5.81 3.20
N LEU A 197 -3.90 -6.58 2.47
CA LEU A 197 -4.36 -7.46 1.40
C LEU A 197 -5.28 -8.57 1.94
N THR A 198 -4.93 -9.20 3.06
CA THR A 198 -5.79 -10.15 3.77
C THR A 198 -7.14 -9.52 4.13
N THR A 199 -7.13 -8.29 4.64
CA THR A 199 -8.36 -7.55 4.97
C THR A 199 -9.23 -7.33 3.71
N ALA A 200 -8.61 -6.96 2.58
CA ALA A 200 -9.31 -6.79 1.32
C ALA A 200 -9.94 -8.09 0.81
N LEU A 201 -9.17 -9.18 0.78
CA LEU A 201 -9.62 -10.51 0.35
C LEU A 201 -10.77 -11.03 1.24
N ALA A 202 -10.61 -10.93 2.56
CA ALA A 202 -11.64 -11.36 3.51
C ALA A 202 -12.93 -10.52 3.39
N THR A 203 -12.80 -9.21 3.14
CA THR A 203 -13.94 -8.32 2.93
C THR A 203 -14.69 -8.66 1.64
N ALA A 204 -13.97 -8.89 0.54
CA ALA A 204 -14.54 -9.32 -0.73
C ALA A 204 -15.23 -10.68 -0.61
N ALA A 205 -14.58 -11.65 0.04
CA ALA A 205 -15.15 -12.97 0.32
C ALA A 205 -16.41 -12.86 1.20
N GLY A 206 -16.40 -12.02 2.23
CA GLY A 206 -17.56 -11.75 3.07
C GLY A 206 -18.73 -11.20 2.26
N ALA A 207 -18.48 -10.17 1.43
CA ALA A 207 -19.49 -9.56 0.58
C ALA A 207 -20.08 -10.55 -0.44
N ALA A 208 -19.25 -11.38 -1.07
CA ALA A 208 -19.70 -12.44 -1.97
C ALA A 208 -20.62 -13.47 -1.28
N ASN A 209 -20.42 -13.70 0.02
CA ASN A 209 -21.26 -14.55 0.86
C ASN A 209 -22.45 -13.80 1.50
N GLY A 210 -22.75 -12.58 1.07
CA GLY A 210 -23.84 -11.76 1.60
C GLY A 210 -23.59 -11.18 2.99
N ARG A 211 -22.36 -11.22 3.49
CA ARG A 211 -21.96 -10.63 4.78
C ARG A 211 -21.47 -9.21 4.55
N VAL A 212 -22.37 -8.25 4.72
CA VAL A 212 -22.05 -6.83 4.71
C VAL A 212 -22.29 -6.29 6.11
N HIS A 213 -21.21 -6.01 6.84
CA HIS A 213 -21.28 -5.51 8.22
C HIS A 213 -21.08 -4.00 8.20
N PRO A 214 -22.12 -3.18 8.44
CA PRO A 214 -21.94 -1.73 8.52
C PRO A 214 -21.06 -1.38 9.72
N THR A 215 -20.19 -0.39 9.58
CA THR A 215 -19.35 0.16 10.65
C THR A 215 -19.81 1.59 10.98
N PRO A 216 -20.96 1.75 11.65
CA PRO A 216 -21.55 3.07 11.86
C PRO A 216 -20.72 3.89 12.86
N SER A 217 -20.47 5.15 12.53
CA SER A 217 -19.92 6.17 13.42
C SER A 217 -20.62 7.51 13.15
N GLU A 218 -20.48 8.49 14.05
CA GLU A 218 -21.07 9.82 13.81
C GLU A 218 -20.56 10.43 12.49
N ASP A 219 -19.24 10.40 12.28
CA ASP A 219 -18.61 10.94 11.07
C ASP A 219 -19.05 10.19 9.81
N ALA A 220 -19.10 8.85 9.85
CA ALA A 220 -19.50 8.04 8.69
C ALA A 220 -20.99 8.17 8.38
N CYS A 221 -21.87 8.18 9.41
CA CYS A 221 -23.31 8.24 9.22
C CYS A 221 -23.79 9.62 8.76
N LYS A 222 -23.11 10.70 9.18
CA LYS A 222 -23.51 12.09 8.89
C LYS A 222 -23.59 12.38 7.39
N PHE A 223 -22.69 11.82 6.60
CA PHE A 223 -22.59 12.06 5.15
C PHE A 223 -22.92 10.82 4.31
N CYS A 224 -23.32 9.71 4.92
CA CYS A 224 -23.64 8.48 4.19
C CYS A 224 -24.97 8.62 3.43
N PRO A 225 -24.98 8.43 2.09
CA PRO A 225 -26.18 8.65 1.27
C PRO A 225 -27.27 7.61 1.52
N VAL A 226 -26.92 6.46 2.08
CA VAL A 226 -27.85 5.35 2.39
C VAL A 226 -28.20 5.28 3.89
N THR A 227 -27.89 6.33 4.67
CA THR A 227 -28.23 6.41 6.10
C THR A 227 -29.74 6.23 6.36
N SER A 228 -30.61 6.60 5.43
CA SER A 228 -32.06 6.43 5.58
C SER A 228 -32.50 4.97 5.71
N VAL A 229 -31.76 4.03 5.10
CA VAL A 229 -32.08 2.59 5.04
C VAL A 229 -31.14 1.71 5.87
N CYS A 230 -30.17 2.30 6.57
CA CYS A 230 -29.27 1.56 7.45
C CYS A 230 -29.86 1.41 8.86
N ASP A 231 -30.15 0.17 9.25
CA ASP A 231 -30.77 -0.16 10.54
C ASP A 231 -29.86 0.13 11.75
N VAL A 232 -28.55 0.21 11.53
CA VAL A 232 -27.54 0.45 12.58
C VAL A 232 -26.96 1.87 12.55
N ARG A 233 -27.61 2.81 11.86
CA ARG A 233 -27.12 4.20 11.77
C ARG A 233 -26.99 4.85 13.15
N VAL A 234 -25.92 5.61 13.33
CA VAL A 234 -25.81 6.55 14.46
C VAL A 234 -26.52 7.84 14.08
N ARG A 235 -27.50 8.25 14.88
CA ARG A 235 -28.06 9.61 14.84
C ARG A 235 -27.30 10.39 15.90
N GLY A 236 -26.58 11.43 15.51
CA GLY A 236 -25.96 12.32 16.50
C GLY A 236 -27.05 12.84 17.45
N ASP A 237 -26.77 12.82 18.76
CA ASP A 237 -27.69 13.33 19.77
C ASP A 237 -27.89 14.83 19.53
N ASN A 238 -28.98 15.19 18.86
CA ASN A 238 -29.50 16.55 18.89
C ASN A 238 -30.25 16.72 20.22
N LEU A 239 -29.51 17.10 21.26
CA LEU A 239 -30.05 17.82 22.43
C LEU A 239 -29.84 19.32 22.23
#